data_AF-A0A8D8H4E0-F1
#
_entry.id   AF-A0A8D8H4E0-F1
#
_cell.length_a   1.000
_cell.length_b   1.000
_cell.length_c   1.000
_cell.angle_alpha   90.00
_cell.angle_beta   90.00
_cell.angle_gamma   90.00
#
_symmetry.space_group_name_H-M   'P 1'
#
loop_
_entity.id
_entity.type
_entity.pdbx_description
1 polymer ?
#
loop_
_entity_poly.entity_id
_entity_poly.type
_entity_poly.pdbx_seq_one_letter_code
_entity_poly.pdbx_strand_id
1 'polypeptide(L)'
;MILIQSYLAFCMYLIFIARTLRDVVINQQQVELDTRIYLLLLLVPVAVITQIRELKYLVPFSGVANAIMIASIGITLYFILRQPITLVDRALWGEWSSLPSF
;
A
#
# COMPACT_ATOMS: atom_id res chain seq x y z
N MET A 1 2.33 -1.05 -27.52
CA MET A 1 1.68 -1.83 -26.43
C MET A 1 2.29 -1.54 -25.05
N ILE A 2 3.62 -1.57 -24.90
CA ILE A 2 4.32 -1.38 -23.60
C ILE A 2 4.11 0.02 -22.96
N LEU A 3 4.03 1.09 -23.76
CA LEU A 3 3.81 2.46 -23.27
C LEU A 3 2.45 2.65 -22.58
N ILE A 4 1.41 2.00 -23.10
CA ILE A 4 0.05 2.07 -22.52
C ILE A 4 0.06 1.36 -21.16
N GLN A 5 0.65 0.17 -21.08
CA GLN A 5 0.72 -0.61 -19.84
C GLN A 5 1.47 0.13 -18.72
N SER A 6 2.60 0.77 -19.04
CA SER A 6 3.39 1.53 -18.04
C SER A 6 2.63 2.74 -17.51
N TYR A 7 1.96 3.51 -18.37
CA TYR A 7 1.14 4.65 -17.95
C TYR A 7 -0.06 4.21 -17.09
N LEU A 8 -0.74 3.14 -17.47
CA LEU A 8 -1.85 2.60 -16.69
C LEU A 8 -1.37 2.09 -15.33
N ALA A 9 -0.26 1.35 -15.28
CA ALA A 9 0.32 0.86 -14.04
C ALA A 9 0.70 2.00 -13.09
N PHE A 10 1.32 3.07 -13.60
CA PHE A 10 1.66 4.25 -12.81
C PHE A 10 0.41 4.93 -12.21
N CYS A 11 -0.63 5.13 -13.03
CA CYS A 11 -1.89 5.72 -12.57
C CYS A 11 -2.55 4.88 -11.48
N MET A 12 -2.65 3.57 -11.69
CA MET A 12 -3.24 2.64 -10.72
C MET A 12 -2.43 2.59 -9.43
N TYR A 13 -1.10 2.64 -9.52
CA TYR A 13 -0.22 2.67 -8.36
C TYR A 13 -0.46 3.92 -7.49
N LEU A 14 -0.59 5.10 -8.10
CA LEU A 14 -0.91 6.32 -7.35
C LEU A 14 -2.27 6.26 -6.65
N ILE A 15 -3.30 5.74 -7.34
CA ILE A 15 -4.63 5.57 -6.77
C ILE A 15 -4.58 4.58 -5.59
N PHE A 16 -3.82 3.50 -5.73
CA PHE A 16 -3.67 2.48 -4.68
C PHE A 16 -3.01 3.06 -3.42
N ILE A 17 -1.94 3.85 -3.57
CA ILE A 17 -1.30 4.50 -2.42
C ILE A 17 -2.27 5.50 -1.77
N ALA A 18 -2.98 6.31 -2.56
CA ALA A 18 -3.95 7.27 -2.02
C ALA A 18 -5.08 6.60 -1.22
N ARG A 19 -5.58 5.45 -1.70
CA ARG A 19 -6.57 4.64 -0.98
C ARG A 19 -6.01 4.09 0.33
N THR A 20 -4.84 3.48 0.29
CA THR A 20 -4.19 2.93 1.48
C THR A 20 -3.92 4.02 2.52
N LEU A 21 -3.45 5.19 2.07
CA LEU A 21 -3.20 6.32 2.95
C LEU A 21 -4.48 6.87 3.57
N ARG A 22 -5.57 6.95 2.79
CA ARG A 22 -6.91 7.30 3.31
C ARG A 22 -7.34 6.32 4.40
N ASP A 23 -7.22 5.02 4.17
CA ASP A 23 -7.67 4.00 5.13
C ASP A 23 -6.88 4.07 6.44
N VAL A 24 -5.56 4.33 6.36
CA VAL A 24 -4.72 4.58 7.54
C VAL A 24 -5.16 5.85 8.28
N VAL A 25 -5.38 6.95 7.57
CA VAL A 25 -5.77 8.24 8.18
C VAL A 25 -7.16 8.16 8.81
N ILE A 26 -8.12 7.48 8.18
CA ILE A 26 -9.47 7.30 8.75
C ILE A 26 -9.40 6.49 10.04
N ASN A 27 -8.60 5.43 10.05
CA ASN A 27 -8.43 4.61 11.25
C ASN A 27 -7.78 5.38 12.42
N GLN A 28 -6.96 6.39 12.13
CA GLN A 28 -6.21 7.16 13.14
C GLN A 28 -6.87 8.48 13.55
N GLN A 29 -7.47 9.21 12.60
CA GLN A 29 -7.99 10.57 12.79
C GLN A 29 -9.51 10.70 12.58
N GLN A 30 -10.20 9.63 12.16
CA GLN A 30 -11.66 9.62 11.93
C GLN A 30 -12.16 10.71 10.97
N VAL A 31 -11.28 11.24 10.11
CA VAL A 31 -11.64 12.29 9.14
C VAL A 31 -12.06 11.63 7.82
N GLU A 32 -13.37 11.55 7.59
CA GLU A 32 -13.95 11.02 6.36
C GLU A 32 -13.88 12.04 5.21
N LEU A 33 -12.69 12.17 4.61
CA LEU A 33 -12.54 12.90 3.35
C LEU A 33 -12.66 11.96 2.14
N ASP A 34 -13.10 12.53 1.02
CA ASP A 34 -13.16 11.83 -0.26
C ASP A 34 -11.75 11.42 -0.71
N THR A 35 -11.64 10.25 -1.34
CA THR A 35 -10.35 9.70 -1.81
C THR A 35 -9.64 10.63 -2.79
N ARG A 36 -10.39 11.43 -3.56
CA ARG A 36 -9.82 12.39 -4.53
C ARG A 36 -8.95 13.45 -3.85
N ILE A 37 -9.30 13.87 -2.63
CA ILE A 37 -8.54 14.87 -1.88
C ILE A 37 -7.21 14.28 -1.42
N TYR A 38 -7.21 13.03 -0.94
CA TYR A 38 -5.99 12.31 -0.60
C TYR A 38 -5.09 12.07 -1.82
N LEU A 39 -5.66 11.82 -3.00
CA LEU A 39 -4.90 11.69 -4.24
C LEU A 39 -4.24 13.01 -4.65
N LEU A 40 -4.95 14.14 -4.53
CA LEU A 40 -4.41 15.49 -4.76
C LEU A 40 -3.27 15.81 -3.79
N LEU A 41 -3.43 15.48 -2.51
CA LEU A 41 -2.39 15.66 -1.50
C LEU A 41 -1.17 14.77 -1.78
N LEU A 42 -1.37 13.56 -2.30
CA LEU A 42 -0.29 12.63 -2.70
C LEU A 42 0.44 13.08 -3.97
N LEU A 43 -0.24 13.75 -4.89
CA LEU A 43 0.36 14.30 -6.11
C LEU A 43 1.44 15.34 -5.81
N VAL A 44 1.27 16.15 -4.75
CA VAL A 44 2.25 17.18 -4.33
C VAL A 44 3.63 16.58 -4.00
N PRO A 45 3.79 15.63 -3.06
CA PRO A 45 5.07 15.02 -2.75
C PRO A 45 5.62 14.19 -3.92
N VAL A 46 4.75 13.52 -4.70
CA VAL A 46 5.19 12.80 -5.90
C VAL A 46 5.82 13.76 -6.91
N ALA A 47 5.20 14.92 -7.15
CA ALA A 47 5.75 15.95 -8.03
C ALA A 47 7.11 16.45 -7.54
N VAL A 48 7.26 16.71 -6.24
CA VAL A 48 8.53 17.12 -5.62
C VAL A 48 9.62 16.07 -5.82
N ILE A 49 9.31 14.78 -5.62
CA ILE A 49 10.28 13.69 -5.81
C ILE A 49 10.69 13.59 -7.29
N THR A 50 9.75 13.75 -8.22
CA THR A 50 10.08 13.71 -9.66
C THR A 50 10.90 14.91 -10.14
N GLN A 51 10.95 16.01 -9.39
CA GLN A 51 11.77 17.18 -9.71
C GLN A 51 13.26 16.99 -9.37
N ILE A 52 13.62 15.95 -8.61
CA ILE A 52 15.01 15.62 -8.28
C ILE A 52 15.72 15.11 -9.53
N ARG A 53 16.46 16.00 -10.21
CA ARG A 53 17.25 15.69 -11.41
C ARG A 53 18.52 14.91 -11.11
N GLU A 54 18.99 14.97 -9.86
CA GLU A 54 20.21 14.30 -9.41
C GLU A 54 19.93 12.85 -9.00
N LEU A 55 20.14 11.92 -9.94
CA LEU A 55 20.01 10.47 -9.75
C LEU A 55 20.81 9.93 -8.54
N LYS A 56 21.88 10.64 -8.14
CA LYS A 56 22.73 10.27 -7.00
C LYS A 56 21.97 10.25 -5.67
N TYR A 57 20.91 11.04 -5.52
CA TYR A 57 20.07 11.02 -4.31
C TYR A 57 18.96 9.96 -4.38
N LEU A 58 18.52 9.59 -5.58
CA LEU A 58 17.50 8.57 -5.78
C LEU A 58 17.97 7.17 -5.35
N VAL A 59 19.23 6.84 -5.62
CA VAL A 59 19.82 5.54 -5.28
C VAL A 59 19.80 5.26 -3.77
N PRO A 60 20.38 6.11 -2.89
CA PRO A 60 20.33 5.88 -1.45
C PRO A 60 18.90 6.00 -0.91
N PHE A 61 18.06 6.88 -1.46
CA PHE A 61 16.65 7.00 -1.06
C PHE A 61 15.86 5.71 -1.33
N SER A 62 16.05 5.10 -2.50
CA SER A 62 15.46 3.79 -2.83
C SER A 62 15.98 2.68 -1.90
N GLY A 63 17.28 2.70 -1.55
CA GLY A 63 17.84 1.79 -0.56
C GLY A 63 17.13 1.87 0.79
N VAL A 64 16.89 3.09 1.29
CA VAL A 64 16.16 3.33 2.54
C VAL A 64 14.70 2.87 2.42
N ALA A 65 14.02 3.17 1.31
CA ALA A 65 12.64 2.74 1.09
C ALA A 65 12.49 1.21 1.10
N ASN A 66 13.41 0.50 0.44
CA ASN A 66 13.44 -0.96 0.45
C ASN A 66 13.72 -1.53 1.85
N ALA A 67 14.60 -0.90 2.63
CA ALA A 67 14.83 -1.30 4.02
C ALA A 67 13.58 -1.14 4.90
N ILE A 68 12.85 -0.02 4.74
CA ILE A 68 11.57 0.21 5.44
C ILE A 68 10.54 -0.84 5.03
N MET A 69 10.47 -1.20 3.74
CA MET A 69 9.59 -2.26 3.25
C MET A 69 9.90 -3.62 3.89
N ILE A 70 11.18 -3.99 3.99
CA ILE A 70 11.59 -5.23 4.66
C ILE A 70 11.21 -5.19 6.14
N ALA A 71 11.43 -4.05 6.80
CA ALA A 71 11.07 -3.86 8.21
C ALA A 71 9.56 -3.97 8.44
N SER A 72 8.71 -3.37 7.60
CA SER A 72 7.26 -3.43 7.72
C SER A 72 6.72 -4.85 7.53
N ILE A 73 7.30 -5.61 6.61
CA ILE A 73 7.01 -7.04 6.43
C ILE A 73 7.43 -7.82 7.69
N GLY A 74 8.61 -7.56 8.23
CA GLY A 74 9.09 -8.20 9.45
C GLY A 74 8.20 -7.95 10.67
N ILE A 75 7.74 -6.71 10.86
CA ILE A 75 6.79 -6.34 11.92
C ILE A 75 5.44 -7.05 11.72
N THR A 76 4.92 -7.07 10.50
CA THR A 76 3.66 -7.76 10.17
C THR A 76 3.78 -9.26 10.49
N LEU A 77 4.88 -9.90 10.08
CA LEU A 77 5.16 -11.31 10.37
C LEU A 77 5.25 -11.54 11.89
N TYR A 78 5.92 -10.65 12.63
CA TYR A 78 6.01 -10.73 14.08
C TYR A 78 4.64 -10.67 14.75
N PHE A 79 3.74 -9.77 14.32
CA PHE A 79 2.38 -9.71 14.84
C PHE A 79 1.58 -10.98 14.55
N ILE A 80 1.69 -11.52 13.34
CA ILE A 80 1.01 -12.77 12.96
C ILE A 80 1.50 -13.96 13.80
N LEU A 81 2.82 -14.06 14.04
CA LEU A 81 3.41 -15.15 14.81
C LEU A 81 3.20 -15.02 16.33
N ARG A 82 3.04 -13.79 16.84
CA ARG A 82 2.75 -13.54 18.27
C ARG A 82 1.29 -13.66 18.65
N GLN A 83 0.36 -13.50 17.71
CA GLN A 83 -1.04 -13.73 17.99
C GLN A 83 -1.24 -15.23 18.26
N PRO A 84 -1.82 -15.64 19.42
CA PRO A 84 -2.19 -17.03 19.61
C PRO A 84 -3.20 -17.36 18.51
N ILE A 85 -2.90 -18.38 17.71
CA ILE A 85 -3.81 -18.82 16.66
C ILE A 85 -5.04 -19.41 17.36
N THR A 86 -6.03 -18.58 17.69
CA THR A 86 -7.32 -19.02 18.21
C THR A 86 -8.10 -19.66 17.06
N LEU A 87 -7.71 -20.89 16.73
CA LEU A 87 -8.34 -21.77 15.73
C LEU A 87 -9.72 -22.29 16.17
N VAL A 88 -10.21 -21.84 17.32
CA VAL A 88 -11.37 -22.42 17.99
C VAL A 88 -12.70 -22.08 17.29
N ASP A 89 -12.75 -21.01 16.49
CA ASP A 89 -14.04 -20.54 15.93
C ASP A 89 -13.97 -20.12 14.44
N ARG A 90 -12.89 -20.48 13.74
CA ARG A 90 -12.73 -20.13 12.32
C ARG A 90 -12.58 -21.40 11.49
N ALA A 91 -13.49 -21.60 10.53
CA ALA A 91 -13.42 -22.69 9.58
C ALA A 91 -12.04 -22.69 8.89
N LEU A 92 -11.21 -23.65 9.27
CA LEU A 92 -9.83 -23.85 8.77
C LEU A 92 -9.80 -24.18 7.27
N TRP A 93 -10.95 -24.59 6.75
CA TRP A 93 -11.21 -24.87 5.35
C TRP A 93 -12.37 -23.98 4.94
N GLY A 94 -12.21 -23.21 3.86
CA GLY A 94 -13.35 -22.55 3.24
C GLY A 94 -14.35 -23.63 2.82
N GLU A 95 -15.59 -23.51 3.29
CA GLU A 95 -16.67 -24.37 2.85
C GLU A 95 -16.72 -24.31 1.31
N TRP A 96 -16.71 -25.45 0.63
CA TRP A 96 -16.67 -25.51 -0.84
C TRP A 96 -17.83 -24.74 -1.50
N SER A 97 -18.89 -24.42 -0.74
CA SER A 97 -20.03 -23.59 -1.14
C SER A 97 -19.80 -22.07 -1.08
N SER A 98 -18.74 -21.60 -0.39
CA SER A 98 -18.35 -20.19 -0.30
C SER A 98 -17.40 -19.75 -1.42
N LEU A 99 -17.05 -20.68 -2.31
CA LEU A 99 -16.37 -20.34 -3.56
C LEU A 99 -17.31 -19.48 -4.39
N PRO A 100 -16.91 -18.27 -4.82
CA PRO A 100 -17.70 -17.51 -5.76
C PRO A 100 -17.83 -18.35 -7.04
N SER A 101 -19.03 -18.84 -7.30
CA SER A 101 -19.36 -19.34 -8.63
C SER A 101 -19.35 -18.12 -9.54
N PHE A 102 -18.41 -18.11 -10.49
CA PHE A 102 -18.42 -17.14 -11.58
C PHE A 102 -19.79 -17.10 -12.27
#